data_AF-A0A2P6U2N4-F1
#
_entry.id   AF-A0A2P6U2N4-F1
#
_cell.length_a   1.000
_cell.length_b   1.000
_cell.length_c   1.000
_cell.angle_alpha   90.00
_cell.angle_beta   90.00
_cell.angle_gamma   90.00
#
_symmetry.space_group_name_H-M   'P 1'
#
loop_
_entity.id
_entity.type
_entity.pdbx_description
1 polymer ?
#
loop_
_entity_poly.entity_id
_entity_poly.type
_entity_poly.pdbx_seq_one_letter_code
_entity_poly.pdbx_strand_id
1 'polypeptide(L)'
;MELAEPTIAQAVARCAAAGAQRVVIAPYFLSRGRHVQQDIPSLAAEAAAANPGVECVVAEPIGIDSLMAQLVENRVQAAALHGTAIDTAAAAGAAAAAGSSSSSDGE
;
A
#
# COMPACT_ATOMS: atom_id res chain seq x y z
N MET A 1 -8.46 -0.94 7.02
CA MET A 1 -8.40 0.54 7.27
C MET A 1 -8.47 1.26 5.93
N GLU A 2 -9.54 2.00 5.64
CA GLU A 2 -9.63 2.87 4.46
C GLU A 2 -9.53 4.32 4.91
N LEU A 3 -8.35 4.92 4.78
CA LEU A 3 -8.06 6.28 5.25
C LEU A 3 -8.39 7.38 4.23
N ALA A 4 -8.91 7.01 3.05
CA ALA A 4 -9.22 7.94 1.98
C ALA A 4 -10.45 7.47 1.20
N GLU A 5 -11.25 8.42 0.74
CA GLU A 5 -12.31 8.17 -0.22
C GLU A 5 -11.78 8.20 -1.65
N PRO A 6 -12.41 7.45 -2.59
CA PRO A 6 -13.57 6.58 -2.36
C PRO A 6 -13.20 5.26 -1.68
N THR A 7 -14.13 4.74 -0.87
CA THR A 7 -14.03 3.40 -0.29
C THR A 7 -14.13 2.30 -1.35
N ILE A 8 -13.71 1.05 -1.07
CA ILE A 8 -13.92 -0.08 -1.99
C ILE A 8 -15.40 -0.21 -2.38
N ALA A 9 -16.31 -0.10 -1.40
CA ALA A 9 -17.75 -0.18 -1.66
C ALA A 9 -18.24 0.96 -2.56
N GLN A 10 -17.81 2.20 -2.30
CA GLN A 10 -18.15 3.36 -3.13
C GLN A 10 -17.59 3.21 -4.55
N ALA A 11 -16.36 2.72 -4.70
CA ALA A 11 -15.72 2.50 -5.99
C ALA A 11 -16.46 1.42 -6.81
N VAL A 12 -16.78 0.28 -6.19
CA VAL A 12 -17.55 -0.80 -6.85
C VAL A 12 -18.93 -0.30 -7.25
N ALA A 13 -19.66 0.41 -6.38
CA ALA A 13 -20.97 0.97 -6.71
C ALA A 13 -20.91 1.96 -7.88
N ARG A 14 -19.85 2.79 -7.95
CA ARG A 14 -19.63 3.70 -9.09
C ARG A 14 -19.39 2.92 -10.39
N CYS A 15 -18.58 1.87 -10.36
CA CYS A 15 -18.37 1.00 -11.51
C CYS A 15 -19.68 0.30 -11.95
N ALA A 16 -20.45 -0.21 -10.99
CA ALA A 16 -21.75 -0.84 -11.24
C ALA A 16 -22.74 0.13 -11.90
N ALA A 17 -22.83 1.36 -11.37
CA ALA A 17 -23.67 2.42 -11.95
C ALA A 17 -23.24 2.82 -13.36
N ALA A 18 -21.96 2.66 -13.70
CA ALA A 18 -21.43 2.85 -15.05
C ALA A 18 -21.68 1.63 -15.98
N GLY A 19 -22.34 0.58 -15.51
CA GLY A 19 -22.68 -0.62 -16.29
C GLY A 19 -21.59 -1.70 -16.31
N ALA A 20 -20.60 -1.64 -15.41
CA ALA A 20 -19.59 -2.69 -15.30
C ALA A 20 -20.23 -3.99 -14.79
N GLN A 21 -19.97 -5.10 -15.48
CA GLN A 21 -20.37 -6.45 -15.06
C GLN A 21 -19.27 -7.15 -14.23
N ARG A 22 -18.05 -6.61 -14.28
CA ARG A 22 -16.88 -7.13 -13.58
C ARG A 22 -16.00 -5.99 -13.10
N VAL A 23 -15.55 -6.05 -11.85
CA VAL A 23 -14.65 -5.08 -11.22
C VAL A 23 -13.44 -5.81 -10.64
N VAL A 24 -12.25 -5.39 -11.08
CA VAL A 24 -10.98 -5.91 -10.56
C VAL A 24 -10.39 -4.91 -9.59
N ILE A 25 -10.21 -5.34 -8.35
CA ILE A 25 -9.63 -4.55 -7.26
C ILE A 25 -8.15 -4.91 -7.19
N ALA A 26 -7.30 -4.02 -7.70
CA ALA A 26 -5.85 -4.20 -7.73
C ALA A 26 -5.19 -3.47 -6.55
N PRO A 27 -4.71 -4.19 -5.52
CA PRO A 27 -4.08 -3.55 -4.38
C PRO A 27 -2.69 -2.99 -4.74
N TYR A 28 -2.47 -1.70 -4.48
CA TYR A 28 -1.18 -1.05 -4.72
C TYR A 28 -0.18 -1.33 -3.58
N PHE A 29 0.19 -2.60 -3.43
CA PHE A 29 1.15 -3.07 -2.45
C PHE A 29 2.28 -3.86 -3.11
N LEU A 30 3.51 -3.65 -2.63
CA LEU A 30 4.69 -4.40 -3.09
C LEU A 30 4.78 -5.81 -2.50
N SER A 31 4.14 -6.07 -1.37
CA SER A 31 4.20 -7.36 -0.69
C SER A 31 2.91 -7.70 0.05
N ARG A 32 2.74 -8.99 0.36
CA ARG A 32 1.59 -9.53 1.10
C ARG A 32 1.76 -9.28 2.60
N GLY A 33 1.33 -8.12 3.09
CA GLY A 33 1.16 -7.87 4.53
C GLY A 33 -0.03 -8.64 5.12
N ARG A 34 -0.01 -8.94 6.43
CA ARG A 34 -1.09 -9.69 7.11
C ARG A 34 -2.46 -8.98 7.00
N HIS A 35 -2.49 -7.66 7.11
CA HIS A 35 -3.72 -6.86 7.00
C HIS A 35 -4.29 -6.82 5.57
N VAL A 36 -3.41 -6.79 4.56
CA VAL A 36 -3.79 -6.76 3.14
C VAL A 36 -4.55 -8.02 2.74
N GLN A 37 -4.19 -9.17 3.29
CA GLN A 37 -4.77 -10.46 2.94
C GLN A 37 -6.16 -10.71 3.55
N GLN A 38 -6.57 -9.93 4.55
CA GLN A 38 -7.84 -10.13 5.23
C GLN A 38 -8.82 -8.98 4.98
N ASP A 39 -8.34 -7.74 5.11
CA ASP A 39 -9.22 -6.56 5.02
C ASP A 39 -9.76 -6.37 3.60
N ILE A 40 -8.90 -6.43 2.57
CA ILE A 40 -9.33 -6.15 1.19
C ILE A 40 -10.31 -7.22 0.68
N PRO A 41 -10.06 -8.53 0.84
CA PRO A 41 -11.04 -9.53 0.47
C PRO A 41 -12.38 -9.38 1.21
N SER A 42 -12.35 -9.02 2.50
CA SER A 42 -13.58 -8.78 3.27
C SER A 42 -14.38 -7.61 2.73
N LEU A 43 -13.73 -6.46 2.54
CA LEU A 43 -14.37 -5.24 1.99
C LEU A 43 -14.87 -5.45 0.55
N ALA A 44 -14.13 -6.21 -0.25
CA ALA A 44 -14.55 -6.59 -1.60
C ALA A 44 -15.78 -7.50 -1.59
N ALA A 45 -15.86 -8.46 -0.66
CA ALA A 45 -17.02 -9.33 -0.51
C ALA A 45 -18.27 -8.56 -0.07
N GLU A 46 -18.13 -7.61 0.87
CA GLU A 46 -19.21 -6.71 1.26
C GLU A 46 -19.71 -5.86 0.08
N ALA A 47 -18.78 -5.30 -0.70
CA ALA A 47 -19.11 -4.53 -1.89
C ALA A 47 -19.81 -5.37 -2.97
N ALA A 48 -19.39 -6.63 -3.16
CA ALA A 48 -20.03 -7.56 -4.09
C ALA A 48 -21.45 -7.94 -3.63
N ALA A 49 -21.64 -8.19 -2.34
CA ALA A 49 -22.96 -8.49 -1.77
C ALA A 49 -23.95 -7.33 -1.98
N ALA A 50 -23.47 -6.09 -1.92
CA ALA A 50 -24.28 -4.90 -2.20
C ALA A 50 -24.56 -4.67 -3.72
N ASN A 51 -23.84 -5.36 -4.61
CA ASN A 51 -23.93 -5.21 -6.07
C ASN A 51 -24.04 -6.58 -6.77
N PRO A 52 -25.14 -7.34 -6.59
CA PRO A 52 -25.24 -8.74 -7.01
C PRO A 52 -25.14 -9.02 -8.53
N GLY A 53 -25.19 -7.98 -9.37
CA GLY A 53 -24.97 -8.07 -10.81
C GLY A 53 -23.52 -7.87 -11.26
N VAL A 54 -22.59 -7.66 -10.32
CA VAL A 54 -21.19 -7.35 -10.60
C VAL A 54 -20.26 -8.39 -9.98
N GLU A 55 -19.45 -9.02 -10.81
CA GLU A 55 -18.38 -9.91 -10.35
C GLU A 55 -17.21 -9.07 -9.80
N CYS A 56 -16.89 -9.21 -8.51
CA CYS A 56 -15.71 -8.57 -7.91
C CYS A 56 -14.56 -9.57 -7.79
N VAL A 57 -13.37 -9.17 -8.24
CA VAL A 57 -12.14 -9.97 -8.15
C VAL A 57 -11.04 -9.14 -7.51
N VAL A 58 -10.38 -9.67 -6.49
CA VAL A 58 -9.18 -9.05 -5.89
C VAL A 58 -7.94 -9.63 -6.56
N ALA A 59 -7.12 -8.77 -7.17
CA ALA A 59 -5.86 -9.19 -7.77
C ALA A 59 -4.79 -9.43 -6.71
N GLU A 60 -3.73 -10.15 -7.08
CA GLU A 60 -2.54 -10.24 -6.23
C GLU A 60 -1.88 -8.86 -6.09
N PRO A 61 -1.20 -8.58 -4.96
CA PRO A 61 -0.29 -7.45 -4.87
C PRO A 61 0.77 -7.49 -5.96
N ILE A 62 1.35 -6.33 -6.27
CA ILE A 62 2.39 -6.17 -7.30
C ILE A 62 3.51 -7.21 -7.13
N GLY A 63 3.94 -7.44 -5.88
CA GLY A 63 4.86 -8.52 -5.58
C GLY A 63 6.23 -8.34 -6.22
N ILE A 64 6.86 -9.48 -6.52
CA ILE A 64 8.18 -9.55 -7.16
C ILE A 64 7.95 -9.57 -8.67
N ASP A 65 8.36 -8.50 -9.34
CA ASP A 65 8.27 -8.36 -10.79
C ASP A 65 9.58 -7.76 -11.35
N SER A 66 10.00 -8.23 -12.53
CA SER A 66 11.20 -7.72 -13.22
C SER A 66 11.13 -6.22 -13.54
N LEU A 67 9.93 -5.69 -13.81
CA LEU A 67 9.69 -4.27 -14.05
C LEU A 67 9.85 -3.45 -12.77
N MET A 68 9.52 -4.03 -11.61
CA MET A 68 9.78 -3.38 -10.32
C MET A 68 11.28 -3.28 -10.04
N ALA A 69 12.05 -4.32 -10.34
CA ALA A 69 13.51 -4.28 -10.23
C ALA A 69 14.12 -3.21 -11.16
N GLN A 70 13.68 -3.16 -12.42
CA GLN A 70 14.09 -2.12 -13.37
C GLN A 70 13.70 -0.71 -12.90
N LEU A 71 12.50 -0.54 -12.33
CA LEU A 71 12.09 0.75 -11.78
C LEU A 71 13.02 1.20 -10.64
N VAL A 72 13.37 0.29 -9.73
CA VAL A 72 14.32 0.58 -8.64
C VAL A 72 15.68 0.98 -9.21
N GLU A 73 16.21 0.23 -10.18
CA GLU A 73 17.46 0.57 -10.87
C GLU A 73 17.40 1.98 -11.49
N ASN A 74 16.31 2.28 -12.22
CA ASN A 74 16.11 3.59 -12.83
C ASN A 74 16.05 4.72 -11.79
N ARG A 75 15.49 4.48 -10.60
CA ARG A 75 15.49 5.48 -9.51
C ARG A 75 16.88 5.69 -8.92
N VAL A 76 17.67 4.63 -8.77
CA VAL A 76 19.07 4.72 -8.29
C VAL A 76 19.92 5.50 -9.30
N GLN A 77 19.81 5.18 -10.59
CA GLN A 77 20.52 5.90 -11.64
C GLN A 77 20.09 7.37 -11.73
N ALA A 78 18.79 7.66 -11.64
CA ALA A 78 18.29 9.03 -11.62
C ALA A 78 18.80 9.83 -10.41
N ALA A 79 18.95 9.20 -9.24
CA ALA A 79 19.51 9.84 -8.06
C ALA A 79 20.99 10.22 -8.26
N ALA A 80 21.76 9.51 -9.08
CA ALA A 80 23.13 9.90 -9.40
C ALA A 80 23.19 11.21 -10.23
N LEU A 81 22.12 11.54 -10.96
CA LEU A 81 22.03 12.73 -11.81
C LEU A 81 21.31 13.90 -11.13
N HIS A 82 20.32 13.61 -10.29
CA HIS A 82 19.38 14.59 -9.73
C HIS A 82 19.09 14.40 -8.24
N GLY A 83 19.81 13.50 -7.57
CA GLY A 83 19.59 13.19 -6.16
C GLY A 83 20.08 14.32 -5.25
N THR A 84 19.36 14.52 -4.15
CA THR A 84 19.82 15.37 -3.06
C THR A 84 20.84 14.60 -2.23
N ALA A 85 22.03 15.18 -2.05
CA ALA A 85 23.04 14.62 -1.16
C ALA A 85 22.48 14.49 0.26
N ILE A 86 22.71 13.34 0.89
CA ILE A 86 22.34 13.14 2.30
C ILE A 86 23.42 13.81 3.14
N ASP A 87 23.05 14.83 3.92
CA ASP A 87 23.93 15.39 4.94
C ASP A 87 24.03 14.42 6.12
N THR A 88 25.15 13.71 6.19
CA THR A 88 25.43 12.75 7.25
C THR A 88 25.66 13.39 8.61
N ALA A 89 25.98 14.70 8.67
CA ALA A 89 26.13 15.41 9.94
C ALA A 89 24.77 15.66 10.62
N ALA A 90 23.70 15.89 9.84
CA ALA A 90 22.34 16.03 10.36
C ALA A 90 21.72 14.68 10.79
N ALA A 91 22.01 13.59 10.06
CA ALA A 91 21.47 12.26 10.35
C ALA A 91 21.99 11.67 11.68
N ALA A 92 23.23 11.98 12.07
CA ALA A 92 23.82 11.51 13.33
C ALA A 92 23.10 12.08 14.57
N GLY A 93 22.51 13.28 14.47
CA GLY A 93 21.75 13.89 15.57
C GLY A 93 20.41 13.21 15.86
N ALA A 94 19.74 12.65 14.84
CA ALA A 94 18.44 11.99 15.00
C ALA A 94 18.54 10.59 15.62
N ALA A 95 19.60 9.84 15.31
CA ALA A 95 19.82 8.51 15.89
C ALA A 95 20.15 8.56 17.39
N ALA A 96 20.83 9.62 17.85
CA ALA A 96 21.16 9.81 19.26
C ALA A 96 19.93 10.06 20.16
N ALA A 97 18.84 10.62 19.63
CA ALA A 97 17.64 10.94 20.39
C ALA A 97 16.75 9.71 20.71
N ALA A 98 16.93 8.59 20.01
CA ALA A 98 16.14 7.36 20.20
C ALA A 98 16.73 6.41 21.27
N GLY A 99 17.89 6.73 21.85
CA GLY A 99 18.63 5.87 22.78
C GLY A 99 18.37 6.10 24.28
N SER A 100 17.54 7.09 24.67
CA SER A 100 17.28 7.39 26.08
C SER A 100 15.84 7.05 26.49
N SER A 101 15.53 5.77 26.59
CA SER A 101 14.50 5.29 27.52
C SER A 101 15.12 4.18 28.35
N SER A 102 15.93 4.59 29.33
CA SER A 102 16.47 3.71 30.37
C SER A 102 15.32 3.21 31.24
N SER A 103 15.25 1.88 31.37
CA SER A 103 14.47 1.12 32.31
C SER A 103 14.58 1.65 33.74
N SER A 104 13.44 1.91 34.38
CA SER A 104 13.32 2.00 35.83
C SER A 104 12.10 1.18 36.26
N ASP A 105 12.28 -0.12 36.44
CA ASP A 105 11.38 -0.90 37.29
C ASP A 105 12.22 -1.41 38.47
N GLY A 106 11.90 -0.82 39.62
CA GLY A 106 12.41 -1.22 40.92
C GLY A 106 11.67 -2.42 41.48
N GLU A 107 12.34 -3.01 42.48
CA GLU A 107 11.91 -3.92 43.56
C GLU A 107 10.51 -4.55 43.53
#